data_AF-A0A3R7S2D7-F1
#
_entry.id   AF-A0A3R7S2D7-F1
#
_cell.length_a   1.000
_cell.length_b   1.000
_cell.length_c   1.000
_cell.angle_alpha   90.00
_cell.angle_beta   90.00
_cell.angle_gamma   90.00
#
_symmetry.space_group_name_H-M   'P 1'
#
loop_
_entity.id
_entity.type
_entity.pdbx_description
1 polymer ?
#
loop_
_entity_poly.entity_id
_entity_poly.type
_entity_poly.pdbx_seq_one_letter_code
_entity_poly.pdbx_strand_id
1 'polypeptide(L)' 'MARNQHGSDRSLQSQITVNGQIIKLSVPSDQAVVERVAALIDRRVAEDDWRPHSSREAALNCWAKLGGIRVAVLKAKGLL' A
#
# COMPACT_ATOMS: atom_id res chain seq x y z
N MET A 1 2.38 26.31 -39.44
CA MET A 1 3.68 25.66 -39.16
C MET A 1 3.74 25.32 -37.67
N ALA A 2 4.15 24.09 -37.36
CA ALA A 2 4.54 23.47 -36.06
C ALA A 2 3.69 23.76 -34.80
N ARG A 3 2.93 22.80 -34.23
CA ARG A 3 3.37 21.75 -33.27
C ARG A 3 4.20 22.38 -32.12
N ASN A 4 3.72 22.45 -30.88
CA ASN A 4 3.83 21.38 -29.86
C ASN A 4 2.94 21.76 -28.65
N GLN A 5 1.83 21.07 -28.37
CA GLN A 5 1.80 19.94 -27.43
C GLN A 5 2.76 20.11 -26.23
N HIS A 6 2.47 21.03 -25.30
CA HIS A 6 2.91 20.87 -23.91
C HIS A 6 1.89 20.02 -23.17
N GLY A 7 1.86 18.73 -23.53
CA GLY A 7 1.39 17.68 -22.65
C GLY A 7 2.46 17.47 -21.58
N SER A 8 2.56 18.39 -20.63
CA SER A 8 3.42 18.20 -19.46
C SER A 8 2.62 17.45 -18.41
N ASP A 9 2.67 16.13 -18.54
CA ASP A 9 2.89 15.21 -17.42
C ASP A 9 2.06 15.48 -16.14
N ARG A 10 0.73 15.48 -16.27
CA ARG A 10 -0.17 15.15 -15.14
C ARG A 10 -0.35 13.63 -15.05
N SER A 11 0.73 12.86 -15.21
CA SER A 11 0.77 11.60 -14.49
C SER A 11 0.88 11.99 -13.03
N LEU A 12 -0.27 12.18 -12.38
CA LEU A 12 -0.41 12.29 -10.94
C LEU A 12 0.18 11.02 -10.36
N GLN A 13 1.50 10.97 -10.23
CA GLN A 13 2.21 9.99 -9.42
C GLN A 13 1.66 10.20 -8.02
N SER A 14 0.60 9.50 -7.71
CA SER A 14 -0.01 9.52 -6.40
C SER A 14 0.91 8.65 -5.58
N GLN A 15 1.89 9.27 -4.93
CA GLN A 15 2.85 8.59 -4.09
C GLN A 15 2.45 8.86 -2.66
N ILE A 16 2.40 7.83 -1.83
CA ILE A 16 2.12 7.96 -0.41
C ILE A 16 3.30 7.39 0.37
N THR A 17 3.69 8.09 1.43
CA THR A 17 4.72 7.62 2.34
C THR A 17 4.07 6.84 3.48
N VAL A 18 4.40 5.56 3.60
CA VAL A 18 3.98 4.69 4.71
C VAL A 18 5.23 4.28 5.47
N ASN A 19 5.32 4.64 6.74
CA ASN A 19 6.45 4.27 7.61
C ASN A 19 7.83 4.64 7.02
N GLY A 20 7.92 5.80 6.36
CA GLY A 20 9.15 6.26 5.70
C GLY A 20 9.44 5.63 4.34
N GLN A 21 8.63 4.67 3.87
CA GLN A 21 8.74 4.10 2.53
C GLN A 21 7.72 4.70 1.57
N ILE A 22 8.15 4.97 0.33
CA ILE A 22 7.30 5.55 -0.72
C ILE A 22 6.59 4.41 -1.47
N ILE A 23 5.27 4.41 -1.43
CA ILE A 23 4.41 3.54 -2.23
C ILE A 23 3.90 4.33 -3.45
N LYS A 24 4.25 3.85 -4.64
CA LYS A 24 3.71 4.38 -5.90
C LYS A 24 2.31 3.82 -6.11
N LEU A 25 1.33 4.70 -6.28
CA LEU A 25 -0.04 4.31 -6.58
C LEU A 25 -0.30 4.40 -8.09
N SER A 26 -1.12 3.46 -8.57
CA SER A 26 -1.55 3.44 -9.97
C SER A 26 -2.62 4.49 -10.22
N VAL A 27 -3.49 4.75 -9.24
CA VAL A 27 -4.52 5.79 -9.30
C VAL A 27 -4.60 6.56 -7.97
N PRO A 28 -5.03 7.85 -7.98
CA PRO A 28 -5.17 8.63 -6.76
C PRO A 28 -6.13 8.03 -5.72
N SER A 29 -7.19 7.32 -6.15
CA SER A 29 -8.16 6.68 -5.25
C SER A 29 -7.56 5.54 -4.41
N ASP A 30 -6.44 4.97 -4.83
CA ASP A 30 -5.73 3.93 -4.07
C ASP A 30 -5.12 4.46 -2.78
N GLN A 31 -4.96 5.78 -2.65
CA GLN A 31 -4.39 6.40 -1.45
C GLN A 31 -5.23 6.08 -0.21
N ALA A 32 -6.54 6.26 -0.28
CA ALA A 32 -7.46 5.93 0.81
C ALA A 32 -7.43 4.43 1.14
N VAL A 33 -7.18 3.57 0.14
CA VAL A 33 -7.02 2.13 0.33
C VAL A 33 -5.73 1.82 1.07
N VAL A 34 -4.61 2.46 0.69
CA VAL A 34 -3.33 2.34 1.40
C VAL A 34 -3.46 2.73 2.85
N GLU A 35 -4.01 3.91 3.13
CA GLU A 35 -4.16 4.43 4.49
C GLU A 35 -5.03 3.51 5.35
N ARG A 36 -6.16 3.03 4.81
CA ARG A 36 -7.03 2.07 5.50
C ARG A 36 -6.32 0.75 5.77
N VAL A 37 -5.59 0.21 4.80
CA VAL A 37 -4.85 -1.05 4.95
C VAL A 37 -3.71 -0.88 5.96
N ALA A 38 -3.00 0.24 5.93
CA ALA A 38 -1.95 0.56 6.88
C ALA A 38 -2.49 0.61 8.32
N ALA A 39 -3.58 1.35 8.55
CA ALA A 39 -4.23 1.44 9.86
C ALA A 39 -4.75 0.08 10.35
N LEU A 40 -5.32 -0.74 9.46
CA LEU A 40 -5.78 -2.09 9.80
C LEU A 40 -4.60 -2.97 10.26
N ILE A 41 -3.48 -2.93 9.54
CA ILE A 41 -2.29 -3.71 9.88
C ILE A 41 -1.71 -3.23 11.21
N ASP A 42 -1.59 -1.91 11.42
CA ASP A 42 -1.08 -1.35 12.68
C ASP A 42 -1.93 -1.79 13.87
N ARG A 43 -3.25 -1.75 13.71
CA ARG A 43 -4.17 -2.23 14.73
C ARG A 43 -3.96 -3.71 15.05
N ARG A 44 -3.87 -4.57 14.03
CA ARG A 44 -3.65 -6.02 14.23
C ARG A 44 -2.30 -6.32 14.87
N VAL A 45 -1.26 -5.57 14.52
CA VAL A 45 0.07 -5.66 15.16
C VAL A 45 -0.01 -5.23 16.62
N ALA A 46 -0.70 -4.13 16.92
CA ALA A 46 -0.81 -3.58 18.27
C ALA A 46 -1.68 -4.43 19.21
N GLU A 47 -2.79 -4.97 18.70
CA GLU A 47 -3.72 -5.82 19.45
C GLU A 47 -3.28 -7.30 19.46
N ASP A 48 -2.24 -7.66 18.71
CA ASP A 48 -1.84 -9.04 18.42
C ASP A 48 -3.01 -9.92 17.91
N ASP A 49 -3.99 -9.28 17.25
CA ASP A 49 -5.19 -9.94 16.73
C ASP A 49 -5.01 -10.33 15.26
N TRP A 50 -4.73 -11.61 15.04
CA TRP A 50 -4.48 -12.18 13.71
C TRP A 50 -5.67 -12.95 13.14
N ARG A 51 -6.84 -12.93 13.81
CA ARG A 51 -8.00 -13.72 13.37
C ARG A 51 -8.46 -13.34 11.94
N PRO A 52 -8.95 -14.31 11.16
CA PRO A 52 -9.15 -15.73 11.49
C PRO A 52 -7.89 -16.61 11.36
N HIS A 53 -6.72 -16.01 11.12
CA HIS A 53 -5.48 -16.77 10.97
C HIS A 53 -4.95 -17.25 12.33
N SER A 54 -4.32 -18.41 12.34
CA SER A 54 -3.76 -19.05 13.54
C SER A 54 -2.51 -18.33 14.09
N SER A 55 -1.85 -17.51 13.27
CA SER A 55 -0.67 -16.74 13.67
C SER A 55 -0.48 -15.50 12.79
N ARG A 56 0.35 -14.56 13.27
CA ARG A 56 0.86 -13.43 12.50
C ARG A 56 1.44 -13.87 11.16
N GLU A 57 2.31 -14.87 11.17
CA GLU A 57 2.97 -15.38 9.97
C GLU A 57 1.97 -15.94 8.96
N ALA A 58 0.95 -16.67 9.43
CA ALA A 58 -0.11 -17.18 8.57
C ALA A 58 -0.94 -16.04 7.93
N ALA A 59 -1.23 -14.98 8.69
CA ALA A 59 -1.89 -13.79 8.18
C ALA A 59 -1.05 -13.07 7.13
N LEU A 60 0.22 -12.80 7.44
CA LEU A 60 1.17 -12.13 6.55
C LEU A 60 1.38 -12.92 5.25
N ASN A 61 1.57 -14.24 5.32
CA ASN A 61 1.68 -15.10 4.15
C ASN A 61 0.40 -15.12 3.30
N CYS A 62 -0.78 -15.15 3.93
CA CYS A 62 -2.04 -15.07 3.21
C CYS A 62 -2.16 -13.73 2.46
N TRP A 63 -1.82 -12.63 3.12
CA TRP A 63 -1.89 -11.31 2.52
C TRP A 63 -0.82 -11.07 1.46
N ALA A 64 0.37 -11.66 1.62
CA ALA A 64 1.44 -11.64 0.62
C ALA A 64 0.98 -12.24 -0.72
N LYS A 65 0.18 -13.31 -0.67
CA LYS A 65 -0.35 -14.00 -1.87
C LYS A 65 -1.37 -13.17 -2.66
N LEU A 66 -2.03 -12.20 -2.01
CA LEU A 66 -3.05 -11.36 -2.66
C LEU A 66 -2.45 -10.30 -3.60
N GLY A 67 -1.17 -9.97 -3.46
CA GLY A 67 -0.51 -8.96 -4.29
C GLY A 67 -1.01 -7.53 -4.07
N GLY A 68 -0.61 -6.64 -4.98
CA GLY A 68 -1.10 -5.26 -5.06
C GLY A 68 -0.77 -4.37 -3.87
N ILE A 69 -1.67 -3.42 -3.59
CA ILE A 69 -1.53 -2.37 -2.58
C ILE A 69 -1.23 -2.96 -1.19
N ARG A 70 -1.89 -4.06 -0.83
CA ARG A 70 -1.71 -4.69 0.49
C ARG A 70 -0.28 -5.18 0.68
N VAL A 71 0.33 -5.79 -0.33
CA VAL A 71 1.74 -6.21 -0.29
C VAL A 71 2.69 -5.01 -0.22
N ALA A 72 2.40 -3.94 -0.95
CA ALA A 72 3.19 -2.72 -0.88
C ALA A 72 3.17 -2.12 0.53
N VAL A 73 2.01 -2.10 1.19
CA VAL A 73 1.87 -1.63 2.59
C VAL A 73 2.63 -2.53 3.56
N LEU A 74 2.58 -3.85 3.38
CA LEU A 74 3.30 -4.79 4.25
C LEU A 74 4.81 -4.62 4.16
N LYS A 75 5.36 -4.46 2.94
CA LYS A 75 6.77 -4.15 2.71
C LYS A 75 7.16 -2.80 3.32
N ALA A 76 6.31 -1.79 3.13
CA ALA A 76 6.50 -0.45 3.72
C ALA A 76 6.62 -0.49 5.24
N LYS A 77 5.87 -1.39 5.88
CA LYS A 77 5.90 -1.59 7.34
C LYS A 77 6.99 -2.57 7.81
N GLY A 78 7.81 -3.13 6.91
CA GLY A 78 8.84 -4.12 7.26
C GLY A 78 8.27 -5.44 7.76
N LEU A 79 7.05 -5.80 7.33
CA LEU A 79 6.37 -7.04 7.70
C LEU A 79 6.57 -8.16 6.67
N LEU A 80 7.09 -7.82 5.50
CA LEU A 80 7.53 -8.69 4.40
C LEU A 80 8.83 -8.14 3.83
#